data_AF-A0A2I0TIF4-F1
#
_entry.id   AF-A0A2I0TIF4-F1
#
_cell.length_a   1.000
_cell.length_b   1.000
_cell.length_c   1.000
_cell.angle_alpha   90.00
_cell.angle_beta   90.00
_cell.angle_gamma   90.00
#
_symmetry.space_group_name_H-M   'P 1'
#
loop_
_entity.id
_entity.type
_entity.pdbx_description
1 polymer ?
#
loop_
_entity_poly.entity_id
_entity_poly.type
_entity_poly.pdbx_seq_one_letter_code
_entity_poly.pdbx_strand_id
1 'polypeptide(L)'
;MGSLQCQLVGSLAMLSSEVSVLLLTYMTLEKYFSIVFPFSHHRTGKKQTISVLVTIWLLGFSLSIVPLWCKETFGNYYGRNGVCFPLQPDLDERPSARGYSATIYLGLNLAAFITIVFAYSGMFYSIHITASKTVERGVFSREVAIAKRFFFIVFTDALCWIPIFLLRLLSLLQVEIPGTITSWVVIFILPINSALNPILYTITTASFQEKVKGCLQTKQLELHDSRKTFTLATLQASSA
;
A
#
# COMPACT_ATOMS: atom_id res chain seq x y z
N MET A 1 -23.21 23.16 -4.16
CA MET A 1 -22.15 22.25 -3.67
C MET A 1 -22.16 22.29 -2.15
N GLY A 2 -22.18 21.12 -1.50
CA GLY A 2 -22.59 20.93 -0.09
C GLY A 2 -23.66 19.85 0.12
N SER A 3 -23.82 18.91 -0.82
CA SER A 3 -24.77 17.80 -0.66
C SER A 3 -24.29 16.78 0.37
N LEU A 4 -25.23 16.20 1.12
CA LEU A 4 -24.96 15.13 2.07
C LEU A 4 -24.20 13.95 1.41
N GLN A 5 -24.54 13.65 0.15
CA GLN A 5 -23.89 12.59 -0.64
C GLN A 5 -22.39 12.83 -0.80
N CYS A 6 -22.00 14.07 -1.14
CA CYS A 6 -20.59 14.43 -1.28
C CYS A 6 -19.84 14.29 0.05
N GLN A 7 -20.45 14.73 1.14
CA GLN A 7 -19.85 14.61 2.48
C GLN A 7 -19.65 13.14 2.89
N LEU A 8 -20.63 12.29 2.62
CA LEU A 8 -20.55 10.85 2.89
C LEU A 8 -19.46 10.18 2.04
N VAL A 9 -19.41 10.46 0.74
CA VAL A 9 -18.36 9.93 -0.16
C VAL A 9 -16.97 10.33 0.32
N GLY A 10 -16.78 11.60 0.68
CA GLY A 10 -15.51 12.09 1.21
C GLY A 10 -15.10 11.45 2.53
N SER A 11 -16.04 11.31 3.47
CA SER A 11 -15.79 10.62 4.74
C SER A 11 -15.45 9.14 4.52
N LEU A 12 -16.12 8.46 3.59
CA LEU A 12 -15.86 7.05 3.31
C LEU A 12 -14.50 6.86 2.63
N ALA A 13 -14.15 7.76 1.71
CA ALA A 13 -12.83 7.75 1.06
C ALA A 13 -11.70 7.94 2.08
N MET A 14 -11.84 8.91 2.99
CA MET A 14 -10.88 9.13 4.07
C MET A 14 -10.82 7.93 5.04
N LEU A 15 -11.97 7.40 5.46
CA LEU A 15 -12.02 6.22 6.33
C LEU A 15 -11.26 5.05 5.69
N SER A 16 -11.52 4.79 4.42
CA SER A 16 -10.88 3.70 3.67
C SER A 16 -9.37 3.91 3.56
N SER A 17 -8.91 5.12 3.26
CA SER A 17 -7.48 5.39 3.10
C SER A 17 -6.73 5.26 4.42
N GLU A 18 -7.25 5.86 5.51
CA GLU A 18 -6.59 5.84 6.81
C GLU A 18 -6.57 4.44 7.44
N VAL A 19 -7.70 3.72 7.38
CA VAL A 19 -7.75 2.34 7.89
C VAL A 19 -6.80 1.44 7.10
N SER A 20 -6.70 1.61 5.77
CA SER A 20 -5.77 0.85 4.95
C SER A 20 -4.31 1.02 5.42
N VAL A 21 -3.84 2.27 5.60
CA VAL A 21 -2.46 2.54 6.03
C VAL A 21 -2.17 2.00 7.43
N LEU A 22 -3.11 2.15 8.37
CA LEU A 22 -2.99 1.58 9.71
C LEU A 22 -2.93 0.04 9.70
N LEU A 23 -3.76 -0.60 8.86
CA LEU A 23 -3.74 -2.05 8.69
C LEU A 23 -2.44 -2.54 8.06
N LEU A 24 -1.92 -1.84 7.04
CA LEU A 24 -0.62 -2.16 6.43
C LEU A 24 0.51 -2.04 7.44
N THR A 25 0.52 -0.98 8.24
CA THR A 25 1.50 -0.78 9.32
C THR A 25 1.44 -1.92 10.32
N TYR A 26 0.23 -2.29 10.78
CA TYR A 26 0.04 -3.43 11.70
C TYR A 26 0.53 -4.74 11.08
N MET A 27 0.15 -5.05 9.84
CA MET A 27 0.57 -6.26 9.15
C MET A 27 2.10 -6.33 9.00
N THR A 28 2.75 -5.22 8.66
CA THR A 28 4.22 -5.15 8.57
C THR A 28 4.87 -5.39 9.93
N LEU A 29 4.37 -4.76 11.00
CA LEU A 29 4.92 -4.95 12.35
C LEU A 29 4.74 -6.38 12.86
N GLU A 30 3.58 -6.99 12.61
CA GLU A 30 3.34 -8.40 12.93
C GLU A 30 4.39 -9.31 12.27
N LYS A 31 4.70 -9.09 10.98
CA LYS A 31 5.72 -9.87 10.28
C LYS A 31 7.13 -9.56 10.77
N TYR A 32 7.43 -8.30 11.05
CA TYR A 32 8.70 -7.90 11.62
C TYR A 32 8.97 -8.63 12.94
N PHE A 33 8.03 -8.63 13.88
CA PHE A 33 8.21 -9.33 15.15
C PHE A 33 8.31 -10.84 15.00
N SER A 34 7.51 -11.46 14.11
CA SER A 34 7.58 -12.90 13.84
C SER A 34 8.93 -13.34 13.26
N ILE A 35 9.49 -12.55 12.33
CA ILE A 35 10.72 -12.91 11.58
C ILE A 35 11.99 -12.51 12.34
N VAL A 36 12.00 -11.35 13.00
CA VAL A 36 13.18 -10.85 13.72
C VAL A 36 13.28 -11.42 15.13
N PHE A 37 12.14 -11.71 15.78
CA PHE A 37 12.09 -12.20 17.16
C PHE A 37 11.30 -13.52 17.28
N PRO A 38 11.79 -14.63 16.69
CA PRO A 38 11.06 -15.89 16.61
C PRO A 38 10.72 -16.53 17.98
N PHE A 39 11.46 -16.21 19.04
CA PHE A 39 11.24 -16.72 20.40
C PHE A 39 10.64 -15.71 21.37
N SER A 40 10.36 -14.48 20.92
CA SER A 40 9.61 -13.55 21.76
C SER A 40 8.19 -14.10 21.90
N HIS A 41 7.66 -14.10 23.13
CA HIS A 41 6.28 -14.51 23.45
C HIS A 41 5.21 -13.60 22.78
N HIS A 42 5.61 -12.76 21.83
CA HIS A 42 4.77 -11.90 21.01
C HIS A 42 4.09 -12.67 19.86
N ARG A 43 3.60 -13.88 20.12
CA ARG A 43 2.75 -14.58 19.16
C ARG A 43 1.33 -14.03 19.34
N THR A 44 1.01 -12.99 18.58
CA THR A 44 -0.27 -12.30 18.64
C THR A 44 -1.41 -13.31 18.54
N GLY A 45 -2.07 -13.55 19.67
CA GLY A 45 -3.19 -14.49 19.71
C GLY A 45 -4.40 -13.92 18.96
N LYS A 46 -5.31 -14.78 18.50
CA LYS A 46 -6.52 -14.36 17.77
C LYS A 46 -7.28 -13.23 18.49
N LYS A 47 -7.38 -13.29 19.83
CA LYS A 47 -8.05 -12.26 20.64
C LYS A 47 -7.34 -10.90 20.56
N GLN A 48 -6.00 -10.90 20.59
CA GLN A 48 -5.21 -9.68 20.50
C GLN A 48 -5.29 -9.08 19.09
N THR A 49 -5.21 -9.90 18.03
CA THR A 49 -5.42 -9.43 16.65
C THR A 49 -6.80 -8.80 16.49
N ILE A 50 -7.87 -9.46 16.96
CA ILE A 50 -9.23 -8.91 16.90
C ILE A 50 -9.30 -7.58 17.66
N SER A 51 -8.73 -7.50 18.87
CA SER A 51 -8.69 -6.25 19.63
C SER A 51 -7.99 -5.12 18.88
N VAL A 52 -6.85 -5.39 18.25
CA VAL A 52 -6.10 -4.39 17.48
C VAL A 52 -6.89 -3.95 16.25
N LEU A 53 -7.53 -4.88 15.53
CA LEU A 53 -8.38 -4.56 14.38
C LEU A 53 -9.55 -3.66 14.79
N VAL A 54 -10.22 -3.96 15.90
CA VAL A 54 -11.30 -3.12 16.43
C VAL A 54 -10.77 -1.72 16.75
N THR A 55 -9.61 -1.61 17.40
CA THR A 55 -8.99 -0.31 17.70
C THR A 55 -8.67 0.48 16.43
N ILE A 56 -8.12 -0.15 15.40
CA ILE A 56 -7.81 0.49 14.11
C ILE A 56 -9.09 1.03 13.46
N TRP A 57 -10.16 0.23 13.44
CA TRP A 57 -11.45 0.67 12.90
C TRP A 57 -12.05 1.83 13.68
N LEU A 58 -12.07 1.75 15.01
CA LEU A 58 -12.56 2.83 15.87
C LEU A 58 -11.76 4.11 15.64
N LEU A 59 -10.44 4.03 15.55
CA LEU A 59 -9.59 5.17 15.23
C LEU A 59 -9.91 5.76 13.85
N GLY A 60 -10.05 4.92 12.82
CA GLY A 60 -10.42 5.36 11.47
C GLY A 60 -11.78 6.07 11.42
N PHE A 61 -12.81 5.51 12.08
CA PHE A 61 -14.12 6.15 12.19
C PHE A 61 -14.03 7.47 12.94
N SER A 62 -13.25 7.53 14.01
CA SER A 62 -13.04 8.75 14.78
C SER A 62 -12.43 9.83 13.88
N LEU A 63 -11.36 9.51 13.14
CA LEU A 63 -10.68 10.45 12.26
C LEU A 63 -11.58 10.95 11.11
N SER A 64 -12.45 10.10 10.58
CA SER A 64 -13.35 10.45 9.46
C SER A 64 -14.61 11.21 9.90
N ILE A 65 -15.17 10.93 11.08
CA ILE A 65 -16.45 11.52 11.50
C ILE A 65 -16.25 12.83 12.28
N VAL A 66 -15.11 13.04 12.96
CA VAL A 66 -14.83 14.29 13.71
C VAL A 66 -15.07 15.57 12.89
N PRO A 67 -14.63 15.69 11.63
CA PRO A 67 -14.90 16.87 10.80
C PRO A 67 -16.38 17.07 10.43
N LEU A 68 -17.20 16.00 10.48
CA LEU A 68 -18.64 16.06 10.22
C LEU A 68 -19.44 16.52 11.45
N TRP A 69 -19.01 16.16 12.66
CA TRP A 69 -19.64 16.59 13.91
C TRP A 69 -19.30 18.04 14.25
N CYS A 70 -18.03 18.44 14.09
CA CYS A 70 -17.56 19.78 14.44
C CYS A 70 -17.61 20.76 13.25
N LYS A 71 -18.79 20.94 12.66
CA LYS A 71 -18.99 21.88 11.54
C LYS A 71 -18.64 23.32 11.91
N GLU A 72 -18.80 23.71 13.17
CA GLU A 72 -18.41 25.05 13.62
C GLU A 72 -16.91 25.30 13.57
N THR A 73 -16.09 24.26 13.67
CA THR A 73 -14.62 24.37 13.60
C THR A 73 -14.13 24.16 12.18
N PHE A 74 -14.61 23.12 11.50
CA PHE A 74 -14.09 22.67 10.20
C PHE A 74 -14.87 23.19 8.98
N GLY A 75 -16.09 23.68 9.19
CA GLY A 75 -17.00 24.06 8.11
C GLY A 75 -17.41 22.87 7.25
N ASN A 76 -17.62 23.09 5.96
CA ASN A 76 -17.93 22.04 5.00
C ASN A 76 -16.66 21.29 4.55
N TYR A 77 -16.04 20.53 5.46
CA TYR A 77 -14.71 19.90 5.26
C TYR A 77 -14.63 19.00 4.02
N TYR A 78 -15.59 18.09 3.84
CA TYR A 78 -15.62 17.18 2.69
C TYR A 78 -16.34 17.76 1.47
N GLY A 79 -17.30 18.68 1.66
CA GLY A 79 -18.15 19.18 0.58
C GLY A 79 -17.72 20.51 -0.04
N ARG A 80 -16.49 20.97 0.23
CA ARG A 80 -15.95 22.22 -0.31
C ARG A 80 -15.71 22.15 -1.82
N ASN A 81 -15.34 20.97 -2.33
CA ASN A 81 -14.86 20.79 -3.70
C ASN A 81 -15.67 19.74 -4.47
N GLY A 82 -15.65 19.82 -5.80
CA GLY A 82 -16.38 18.89 -6.67
C GLY A 82 -15.90 17.43 -6.59
N VAL A 83 -14.70 17.19 -6.05
CA VAL A 83 -14.11 15.86 -5.83
C VAL A 83 -14.41 15.27 -4.45
N CYS A 84 -15.08 16.04 -3.59
CA CYS A 84 -15.51 15.58 -2.27
C CYS A 84 -14.37 15.06 -1.36
N PHE A 85 -13.15 15.60 -1.48
CA PHE A 85 -11.97 15.10 -0.77
C PHE A 85 -11.14 16.25 -0.18
N PRO A 86 -10.67 16.15 1.08
CA PRO A 86 -10.05 17.27 1.80
C PRO A 86 -8.55 17.41 1.52
N LEU A 87 -8.16 17.36 0.25
CA LEU A 87 -6.75 17.51 -0.19
C LEU A 87 -6.48 18.84 -0.91
N GLN A 88 -7.53 19.56 -1.29
CA GLN A 88 -7.40 20.78 -2.09
C GLN A 88 -6.79 21.92 -1.27
N PRO A 89 -5.71 22.57 -1.76
CA PRO A 89 -5.21 23.82 -1.21
C PRO A 89 -6.19 24.95 -1.53
N ASP A 90 -7.17 25.18 -0.67
CA ASP A 90 -8.05 26.33 -0.79
C ASP A 90 -7.48 27.48 0.06
N LEU A 91 -7.34 28.69 -0.52
CA LEU A 91 -6.86 29.88 0.20
C LEU A 91 -7.78 30.23 1.39
N ASP A 92 -9.07 29.92 1.29
CA ASP A 92 -10.10 30.11 2.34
C ASP A 92 -10.26 28.90 3.30
N GLU A 93 -9.27 28.01 3.34
CA GLU A 93 -9.26 26.90 4.29
C GLU A 93 -9.06 27.42 5.72
N ARG A 94 -9.97 27.04 6.62
CA ARG A 94 -9.82 27.37 8.04
C ARG A 94 -8.54 26.76 8.60
N PRO A 95 -7.79 27.48 9.46
CA PRO A 95 -6.51 26.99 9.99
C PRO A 95 -6.64 25.65 10.72
N SER A 96 -7.77 25.41 11.40
CA SER A 96 -8.06 24.12 12.06
C SER A 96 -8.24 22.96 11.08
N ALA A 97 -8.92 23.19 9.94
CA ALA A 97 -9.10 22.17 8.90
C ALA A 97 -7.79 21.85 8.20
N ARG A 98 -6.99 22.90 7.93
CA ARG A 98 -5.65 22.77 7.38
C ARG A 98 -4.73 21.99 8.32
N GLY A 99 -4.72 22.36 9.60
CA GLY A 99 -3.95 21.64 10.62
C GLY A 99 -4.35 20.17 10.67
N TYR A 100 -5.66 19.88 10.73
CA TYR A 100 -6.17 18.52 10.82
C TYR A 100 -5.80 17.64 9.60
N SER A 101 -6.02 18.12 8.38
CA SER A 101 -5.68 17.36 7.17
C SER A 101 -4.17 17.22 6.99
N ALA A 102 -3.36 18.20 7.43
CA ALA A 102 -1.91 18.07 7.46
C ALA A 102 -1.46 17.05 8.51
N THR A 103 -2.04 17.04 9.71
CA THR A 103 -1.70 16.04 10.74
C THR A 103 -2.01 14.62 10.27
N ILE A 104 -3.13 14.40 9.58
CA ILE A 104 -3.49 13.08 9.07
C ILE A 104 -2.63 12.70 7.86
N TYR A 105 -2.67 13.49 6.80
CA TYR A 105 -2.02 13.12 5.54
C TYR A 105 -0.51 13.32 5.56
N LEU A 106 0.03 14.33 6.25
CA LEU A 106 1.48 14.51 6.33
C LEU A 106 2.08 13.90 7.61
N GLY A 107 1.39 13.97 8.74
CA GLY A 107 1.91 13.45 10.01
C GLY A 107 1.77 11.93 10.15
N LEU A 108 0.53 11.46 10.31
CA LEU A 108 0.21 10.07 10.59
C LEU A 108 0.71 9.14 9.47
N ASN A 109 0.39 9.47 8.22
CA ASN A 109 0.77 8.64 7.08
C ASN A 109 2.30 8.60 6.87
N LEU A 110 3.01 9.72 7.02
CA LEU A 110 4.49 9.72 6.95
C LEU A 110 5.11 8.88 8.08
N ALA A 111 4.61 9.01 9.31
CA ALA A 111 5.07 8.21 10.44
C ALA A 111 4.84 6.71 10.21
N ALA A 112 3.69 6.34 9.63
CA ALA A 112 3.39 4.98 9.21
C ALA A 112 4.40 4.48 8.16
N PHE A 113 4.67 5.26 7.11
CA PHE A 113 5.66 4.89 6.09
C PHE A 113 7.07 4.73 6.66
N ILE A 114 7.52 5.64 7.52
CA ILE A 114 8.83 5.52 8.18
C ILE A 114 8.90 4.24 9.01
N THR A 115 7.86 3.95 9.79
CA THR A 115 7.77 2.72 10.60
C THR A 115 7.84 1.48 9.72
N ILE A 116 7.11 1.48 8.60
CA ILE A 116 7.10 0.38 7.65
C ILE A 116 8.47 0.17 7.00
N VAL A 117 9.14 1.23 6.55
CA VAL A 117 10.48 1.17 5.94
C VAL A 117 11.51 0.63 6.93
N PHE A 118 11.47 1.10 8.18
CA PHE A 118 12.35 0.61 9.25
C PHE A 118 12.11 -0.88 9.53
N ALA A 119 10.85 -1.29 9.69
CA ALA A 119 10.48 -2.67 9.92
C ALA A 119 10.92 -3.59 8.77
N TYR A 120 10.69 -3.21 7.50
CA TYR A 120 11.17 -4.01 6.37
C TYR A 120 12.68 -4.07 6.28
N SER A 121 13.39 -2.95 6.53
CA SER A 121 14.86 -2.94 6.51
C SER A 121 15.42 -3.91 7.55
N GLY A 122 14.90 -3.88 8.78
CA GLY A 122 15.29 -4.83 9.83
C GLY A 122 14.89 -6.28 9.51
N MET A 123 13.74 -6.49 8.87
CA MET A 123 13.30 -7.80 8.41
C MET A 123 14.22 -8.37 7.33
N PHE A 124 14.54 -7.60 6.29
CA PHE A 124 15.48 -8.01 5.23
C PHE A 124 16.86 -8.30 5.80
N TYR A 125 17.36 -7.44 6.69
CA TYR A 125 18.64 -7.67 7.38
C TYR A 125 18.62 -8.99 8.17
N SER A 126 17.58 -9.24 8.97
CA SER A 126 17.38 -10.49 9.72
C SER A 126 17.30 -11.72 8.79
N ILE A 127 16.63 -11.59 7.65
CA ILE A 127 16.52 -12.68 6.67
C ILE A 127 17.90 -13.01 6.09
N HIS A 128 18.69 -12.01 5.71
CA HIS A 128 20.02 -12.22 5.15
C HIS A 128 20.99 -12.89 6.14
N ILE A 129 20.92 -12.54 7.43
CA ILE A 129 21.76 -13.15 8.46
C ILE A 129 21.28 -14.56 8.87
N THR A 130 19.96 -14.77 8.94
CA THR A 130 19.34 -16.01 9.43
C THR A 130 19.21 -17.09 8.35
N ALA A 131 19.13 -16.71 7.06
CA ALA A 131 19.13 -17.65 5.93
C ALA A 131 20.38 -18.55 5.88
N SER A 132 21.51 -18.07 6.40
CA SER A 132 22.77 -18.82 6.45
C SER A 132 22.85 -19.82 7.62
N LYS A 133 21.96 -19.75 8.62
CA LYS A 133 22.10 -20.45 9.91
C LYS A 133 20.97 -21.44 10.26
N THR A 134 19.89 -21.53 9.47
CA THR A 134 18.65 -22.20 9.93
C THR A 134 18.36 -23.52 9.19
N VAL A 135 18.09 -24.59 9.96
CA VAL A 135 17.78 -25.95 9.49
C VAL A 135 16.29 -26.11 9.08
N GLU A 136 15.38 -25.32 9.67
CA GLU A 136 13.93 -25.33 9.36
C GLU A 136 13.55 -24.46 8.14
N ARG A 137 14.12 -24.77 6.97
CA ARG A 137 13.93 -23.96 5.75
C ARG A 137 12.47 -23.81 5.31
N GLY A 138 11.59 -24.77 5.61
CA GLY A 138 10.21 -24.80 5.09
C GLY A 138 9.28 -23.72 5.67
N VAL A 139 9.20 -23.62 7.00
CA VAL A 139 8.32 -22.64 7.68
C VAL A 139 8.83 -21.22 7.48
N PHE A 140 10.15 -21.02 7.61
CA PHE A 140 10.80 -19.73 7.39
C PHE A 140 10.64 -19.23 5.95
N SER A 141 10.81 -20.10 4.94
CA SER A 141 10.62 -19.74 3.52
C SER A 141 9.19 -19.27 3.23
N ARG A 142 8.17 -19.90 3.87
CA ARG A 142 6.77 -19.48 3.74
C ARG A 142 6.54 -18.09 4.35
N GLU A 143 7.09 -17.81 5.53
CA GLU A 143 6.97 -16.48 6.16
C GLU A 143 7.67 -15.39 5.34
N VAL A 144 8.84 -15.69 4.76
CA VAL A 144 9.56 -14.79 3.84
C VAL A 144 8.77 -14.54 2.55
N ALA A 145 8.13 -15.57 1.98
CA ALA A 145 7.29 -15.40 0.79
C ALA A 145 6.08 -14.50 1.07
N ILE A 146 5.45 -14.69 2.24
CA ILE A 146 4.34 -13.84 2.70
C ILE A 146 4.81 -12.40 2.94
N ALA A 147 5.99 -12.20 3.55
CA ALA A 147 6.57 -10.88 3.75
C ALA A 147 6.89 -10.16 2.44
N LYS A 148 7.46 -10.87 1.44
CA LYS A 148 7.70 -10.32 0.10
C LYS A 148 6.41 -9.86 -0.60
N ARG A 149 5.31 -10.57 -0.39
CA ARG A 149 3.99 -10.18 -0.89
C ARG A 149 3.51 -8.87 -0.26
N PHE A 150 3.63 -8.73 1.06
CA PHE A 150 3.28 -7.48 1.75
C PHE A 150 4.20 -6.32 1.38
N PHE A 151 5.48 -6.58 1.07
CA PHE A 151 6.40 -5.55 0.60
C PHE A 151 5.88 -4.87 -0.67
N PHE A 152 5.42 -5.64 -1.66
CA PHE A 152 4.88 -5.05 -2.89
C PHE A 152 3.61 -4.24 -2.65
N ILE A 153 2.73 -4.70 -1.76
CA ILE A 153 1.50 -3.97 -1.40
C ILE A 153 1.82 -2.62 -0.78
N VAL A 154 2.73 -2.62 0.20
CA VAL A 154 3.23 -1.40 0.84
C VAL A 154 3.92 -0.49 -0.16
N PHE A 155 4.72 -1.05 -1.07
CA PHE A 155 5.45 -0.27 -2.06
C PHE A 155 4.49 0.45 -3.01
N THR A 156 3.47 -0.23 -3.50
CA THR A 156 2.46 0.40 -4.36
C THR A 156 1.62 1.44 -3.63
N ASP A 157 1.31 1.19 -2.34
CA ASP A 157 0.63 2.18 -1.50
C ASP A 157 1.53 3.41 -1.30
N ALA A 158 2.81 3.23 -0.97
CA ALA A 158 3.76 4.36 -0.87
C ALA A 158 3.84 5.18 -2.17
N LEU A 159 3.89 4.53 -3.34
CA LEU A 159 3.88 5.21 -4.63
C LEU A 159 2.60 6.02 -4.87
N CYS A 160 1.45 5.54 -4.40
CA CYS A 160 0.18 6.25 -4.54
C CYS A 160 0.10 7.46 -3.58
N TRP A 161 0.78 7.40 -2.43
CA TRP A 161 0.79 8.49 -1.46
C TRP A 161 1.81 9.59 -1.78
N ILE A 162 2.88 9.32 -2.53
CA ILE A 162 3.89 10.34 -2.91
C ILE A 162 3.24 11.59 -3.54
N PRO A 163 2.39 11.51 -4.59
CA PRO A 163 1.74 12.68 -5.17
C PRO A 163 0.90 13.45 -4.16
N ILE A 164 0.21 12.74 -3.25
CA ILE A 164 -0.64 13.33 -2.22
C ILE A 164 0.21 14.11 -1.20
N PHE A 165 1.34 13.55 -0.77
CA PHE A 165 2.29 14.22 0.12
C PHE A 165 2.90 15.45 -0.53
N LEU A 166 3.30 15.36 -1.79
CA LEU A 166 3.87 16.48 -2.52
C LEU A 166 2.86 17.63 -2.63
N LEU A 167 1.60 17.33 -3.01
CA LEU A 167 0.55 18.33 -3.05
C LEU A 167 0.31 18.98 -1.69
N ARG A 168 0.31 18.19 -0.61
CA ARG A 168 0.12 18.72 0.75
C ARG A 168 1.29 19.57 1.22
N LEU A 169 2.52 19.16 0.91
CA LEU A 169 3.73 19.91 1.24
C LEU A 169 3.77 21.25 0.48
N LEU A 170 3.48 21.24 -0.81
CA LEU A 170 3.41 22.45 -1.65
C LEU A 170 2.32 23.40 -1.16
N SER A 171 1.16 22.86 -0.74
CA SER A 171 0.09 23.63 -0.11
C SER A 171 0.56 24.35 1.17
N LEU A 172 1.36 23.69 2.01
CA LEU A 172 1.91 24.30 3.23
C LEU A 172 2.97 25.37 2.94
N LEU A 173 3.70 25.24 1.83
CA LEU A 173 4.65 26.24 1.33
C LEU A 173 3.97 27.44 0.64
N GLN A 174 2.63 27.50 0.66
CA GLN A 174 1.82 28.54 0.01
C GLN A 174 2.07 28.67 -1.50
N VAL A 175 2.45 27.57 -2.17
CA VAL A 175 2.55 27.54 -3.63
C VAL A 175 1.14 27.35 -4.18
N GLU A 176 0.71 28.25 -5.08
CA GLU A 176 -0.57 28.13 -5.77
C GLU A 176 -0.53 26.93 -6.73
N ILE A 177 -1.30 25.89 -6.40
CA ILE A 177 -1.46 24.70 -7.25
C ILE A 177 -2.83 24.76 -7.93
N PRO A 178 -2.90 24.63 -9.28
CA PRO A 178 -4.18 24.60 -9.98
C PRO A 178 -5.09 23.50 -9.46
N GLY A 179 -6.36 23.86 -9.21
CA GLY A 179 -7.40 22.96 -8.69
C GLY A 179 -7.54 21.64 -9.46
N THR A 180 -7.29 21.73 -10.76
CA THR A 180 -7.31 20.63 -11.72
C THR A 180 -6.32 19.52 -11.36
N ILE A 181 -5.07 19.85 -11.01
CA ILE A 181 -4.03 18.83 -10.76
C ILE A 181 -4.39 17.98 -9.54
N THR A 182 -4.80 18.64 -8.45
CA THR A 182 -5.25 17.94 -7.24
C THR A 182 -6.47 17.07 -7.50
N SER A 183 -7.41 17.53 -8.34
CA SER A 183 -8.58 16.75 -8.74
C SER A 183 -8.20 15.49 -9.53
N TRP A 184 -7.29 15.59 -10.51
CA TRP A 184 -6.79 14.43 -11.25
C TRP A 184 -6.07 13.44 -10.33
N VAL A 185 -5.21 13.92 -9.43
CA VAL A 185 -4.54 13.05 -8.46
C VAL A 185 -5.57 12.31 -7.59
N VAL A 186 -6.58 13.01 -7.07
CA VAL A 186 -7.61 12.39 -6.23
C VAL A 186 -8.42 11.35 -7.01
N ILE A 187 -8.86 11.69 -8.23
CA ILE A 187 -9.75 10.86 -9.03
C ILE A 187 -9.06 9.57 -9.52
N PHE A 188 -7.76 9.64 -9.85
CA PHE A 188 -7.06 8.49 -10.42
C PHE A 188 -6.25 7.71 -9.39
N ILE A 189 -5.55 8.37 -8.48
CA ILE A 189 -4.57 7.71 -7.62
C ILE A 189 -5.24 6.97 -6.44
N LEU A 190 -6.28 7.54 -5.82
CA LEU A 190 -6.98 6.89 -4.71
C LEU A 190 -7.66 5.56 -5.12
N PRO A 191 -8.37 5.47 -6.27
CA PRO A 191 -8.92 4.19 -6.73
C PRO A 191 -7.85 3.16 -7.09
N ILE A 192 -6.72 3.60 -7.66
CA ILE A 192 -5.61 2.71 -8.02
C ILE A 192 -5.03 2.01 -6.79
N ASN A 193 -4.87 2.73 -5.67
CA ASN A 193 -4.36 2.15 -4.43
C ASN A 193 -5.15 0.91 -3.99
N SER A 194 -6.48 1.00 -4.06
CA SER A 194 -7.37 -0.09 -3.69
C SER A 194 -7.41 -1.23 -4.73
N ALA A 195 -7.31 -0.90 -6.02
CA ALA A 195 -7.36 -1.86 -7.12
C ALA A 195 -6.09 -2.74 -7.21
N LEU A 196 -4.93 -2.19 -6.81
CA LEU A 196 -3.66 -2.93 -6.84
C LEU A 196 -3.62 -4.06 -5.81
N ASN A 197 -4.35 -3.94 -4.69
CA ASN A 197 -4.33 -4.92 -3.61
C ASN A 197 -4.67 -6.36 -4.09
N PRO A 198 -5.85 -6.65 -4.70
CA PRO A 198 -6.17 -7.97 -5.28
C PRO A 198 -5.20 -8.46 -6.36
N ILE A 199 -4.69 -7.56 -7.20
CA ILE A 199 -3.77 -7.89 -8.30
C ILE A 199 -2.44 -8.36 -7.73
N LEU A 200 -1.89 -7.62 -6.76
CA LEU A 200 -0.68 -7.99 -6.05
C LEU A 200 -0.88 -9.29 -5.30
N TYR A 201 -2.03 -9.47 -4.65
CA TYR A 201 -2.38 -10.74 -4.02
C TYR A 201 -2.33 -11.91 -5.01
N THR A 202 -2.77 -11.71 -6.25
CA THR A 202 -2.77 -12.76 -7.28
C THR A 202 -1.36 -13.04 -7.82
N ILE A 203 -0.61 -12.00 -8.20
CA ILE A 203 0.70 -12.12 -8.85
C ILE A 203 1.79 -12.63 -7.90
N THR A 204 1.68 -12.32 -6.61
CA THR A 204 2.65 -12.73 -5.58
C THR A 204 2.36 -14.10 -4.97
N THR A 205 1.27 -14.76 -5.38
CA THR A 205 0.96 -16.12 -4.90
C THR A 205 1.92 -17.13 -5.54
N ALA A 206 2.57 -17.95 -4.72
CA ALA A 206 3.53 -18.97 -5.16
C ALA A 206 2.95 -19.88 -6.27
N SER A 207 1.67 -20.24 -6.18
CA SER A 207 0.98 -21.07 -7.19
C SER A 207 0.84 -20.39 -8.56
N PHE A 208 0.77 -19.06 -8.63
CA PHE A 208 0.77 -18.33 -9.90
C PHE A 208 2.18 -18.21 -10.46
N GLN A 209 3.16 -17.92 -9.60
CA GLN A 209 4.57 -17.84 -10.00
C GLN A 209 5.11 -19.19 -10.50
N GLU A 210 4.73 -20.30 -9.87
CA GLU A 210 5.06 -21.65 -10.34
C GLU A 210 4.43 -21.96 -11.70
N LYS A 211 3.15 -21.60 -11.90
CA LYS A 211 2.49 -21.78 -13.21
C LYS A 211 3.11 -20.92 -14.31
N VAL A 212 3.44 -19.66 -14.02
CA VAL A 212 4.10 -18.77 -14.98
C VAL A 212 5.52 -19.25 -15.28
N LYS A 213 6.28 -19.66 -14.26
CA LYS A 213 7.64 -20.20 -14.43
C LYS A 213 7.61 -21.51 -15.22
N GLY A 214 6.65 -22.39 -14.95
CA GLY A 214 6.41 -23.60 -15.73
C GLY A 214 6.07 -23.27 -17.19
N CYS A 215 5.17 -22.33 -17.44
CA CYS A 215 4.78 -21.93 -18.80
C CYS A 215 5.94 -21.27 -19.57
N LEU A 216 6.79 -20.48 -18.90
CA LEU A 216 8.00 -19.90 -19.48
C LEU A 216 9.06 -20.96 -19.78
N GLN A 217 9.24 -21.95 -18.90
CA GLN A 217 10.14 -23.08 -19.13
C GLN A 217 9.69 -23.94 -20.30
N THR A 218 8.38 -24.23 -20.42
CA THR A 218 7.81 -24.94 -21.58
C THR A 218 8.07 -24.16 -22.87
N LYS A 219 7.81 -22.85 -22.90
CA LYS A 219 8.11 -22.02 -24.09
C LYS A 219 9.60 -21.99 -24.44
N GLN A 220 10.49 -21.94 -23.45
CA GLN A 220 11.93 -21.99 -23.70
C GLN A 220 12.39 -23.35 -24.25
N LEU A 221 11.83 -24.45 -23.74
CA LEU A 221 12.08 -25.79 -24.27
C LEU A 221 11.59 -25.95 -25.71
N GLU A 222 10.39 -25.47 -26.02
CA GLU A 222 9.85 -25.49 -27.39
C GLU A 222 10.70 -24.65 -28.37
N LEU A 223 11.16 -23.46 -27.96
CA LEU A 223 12.05 -22.63 -28.77
C LEU A 223 13.42 -23.27 -29.01
N HIS A 224 13.96 -23.99 -28.03
CA HIS A 224 15.23 -24.68 -28.16
C HIS A 224 15.14 -25.92 -29.06
N ASP A 225 14.03 -26.66 -28.98
CA ASP A 225 13.78 -27.82 -29.83
C ASP A 225 13.53 -27.41 -31.29
N SER A 226 12.74 -26.36 -31.50
CA SER A 226 12.50 -25.79 -32.84
C SER A 226 13.80 -25.29 -33.50
N ARG A 227 14.70 -24.70 -32.71
CA ARG A 227 16.03 -24.25 -33.19
C ARG A 227 16.92 -25.43 -33.59
N LYS A 228 16.93 -26.52 -32.82
CA LYS A 228 17.69 -27.74 -33.17
C LYS A 228 17.21 -28.34 -34.49
N THR A 229 15.89 -28.48 -34.66
CA THR A 229 15.28 -29.02 -35.88
C THR A 229 15.64 -28.19 -37.12
N PHE A 230 15.62 -26.86 -37.00
CA PHE A 230 16.01 -25.97 -38.10
C PHE A 230 17.50 -26.10 -38.44
N THR A 231 18.38 -26.17 -37.42
CA THR A 231 19.83 -26.33 -37.63
C THR A 231 20.17 -27.65 -38.30
N LEU A 232 19.48 -28.74 -37.93
CA LEU A 232 19.66 -30.07 -38.49
C LEU A 232 19.19 -30.14 -39.95
N ALA A 233 18.05 -29.52 -40.28
CA ALA A 233 17.55 -29.39 -41.65
C ALA A 233 18.50 -28.56 -42.55
N THR A 234 19.12 -27.52 -41.99
CA THR A 234 20.07 -26.65 -42.74
C THR A 234 21.38 -27.38 -43.02
N LEU A 235 21.87 -28.20 -42.08
CA LEU A 235 23.07 -29.02 -42.26
C LEU A 235 22.86 -30.12 -43.31
N GLN A 236 21.69 -30.76 -43.34
CA GLN A 236 21.36 -31.78 -44.36
C GLN A 236 21.21 -31.17 -45.76
N ALA A 237 20.73 -29.94 -45.88
CA ALA A 237 20.62 -29.22 -47.15
C ALA A 237 21.96 -28.73 -47.71
N SER A 238 23.01 -28.60 -46.88
CA SER A 238 24.36 -28.20 -47.31
C SER A 238 25.25 -29.38 -47.70
N SER A 239 24.82 -30.61 -47.43
CA SER A 239 25.54 -31.86 -47.74
C SER A 239 25.03 -32.60 -48.99
N ALA A 240 24.07 -32.00 -49.70
CA ALA A 240 23.56 -32.44 -51.00
C ALA A 240 24.00 -31.45 -52.08
#